data_AF-A0A2T4VLD1-F1
#
_entry.id   AF-A0A2T4VLD1-F1
#
_cell.length_a   1.000
_cell.length_b   1.000
_cell.length_c   1.000
_cell.angle_alpha   90.00
_cell.angle_beta   90.00
_cell.angle_gamma   90.00
#
_symmetry.space_group_name_H-M   'P 1'
#
loop_
_entity.id
_entity.type
_entity.pdbx_description
1 polymer ?
#
loop_
_entity_poly.entity_id
_entity_poly.type
_entity_poly.pdbx_seq_one_letter_code
_entity_poly.pdbx_strand_id
1 'polypeptide(L)'
;MRCLVFMLLGVLAACASPGSLEKGDKGGLVSVKVDETALSEAYAPRRLALLVGVSQFQDAQWRDLRYSSKDAEDLAAALRDPARGHFDQVRVLTRPEETTRAAILGALRQLKQEASRPDDVVVVYFSAHGTLARDSKGELKRYLVTADAAYRAIPQTALSMDVLKAEFDQLPSRRRLMVLATCHSGSGKSLLPRELEAELAGIKAGFYARPIEESSRASMVFAACDWGETAREDEGLKNDIYTHFLIDGLNGAADRNIDGAVTATEAHDYARRRTYAFTEGRQRPSAEILEVGADPVVLSGRIDRTGRPELFSYNPRLDGFTLKVDGETRTELPGGAAVTPGRRTVELTKGDDILIREVVDISAGERLPLERLLTQAFPHRSLALMGGMFSFVDARSRNELLPAAPELAVVLRLEERPLPDLSLLFDVSGSRGHRSLQLTPGNSVPFIYTSLSLGAAVPYTWRWQRLSLYAGPRVAALLLQRSFQTEAFTGAQQYFTVSPGVVGGVVWRLNERLELTSQLQMMVTYVVVDGRGQAVGFTGGWAGMGYRF
;
A
#
# COMPACT_ATOMS: atom_id res chain seq x y z
N MET A 1 23.76 -1.33 -2.55
CA MET A 1 22.59 -1.19 -3.47
C MET A 1 22.85 -0.40 -4.77
N ARG A 2 24.05 0.15 -5.06
CA ARG A 2 24.36 0.78 -6.37
C ARG A 2 25.18 -0.11 -7.35
N CYS A 3 25.89 -1.14 -6.88
CA CYS A 3 26.76 -1.94 -7.76
C CYS A 3 26.05 -3.01 -8.60
N LEU A 4 24.94 -3.60 -8.13
CA LEU A 4 24.34 -4.74 -8.85
C LEU A 4 23.44 -4.33 -10.03
N VAL A 5 22.82 -3.14 -9.96
CA VAL A 5 21.95 -2.62 -11.04
C VAL A 5 22.78 -2.09 -12.22
N PHE A 6 24.00 -1.59 -11.97
CA PHE A 6 24.92 -1.15 -13.03
C PHE A 6 25.58 -2.32 -13.79
N MET A 7 25.78 -3.48 -13.16
CA MET A 7 26.31 -4.66 -13.87
C MET A 7 25.31 -5.26 -14.86
N LEU A 8 24.01 -5.18 -14.60
CA LEU A 8 22.99 -5.75 -15.50
C LEU A 8 22.72 -4.89 -16.75
N LEU A 9 22.95 -3.58 -16.69
CA LEU A 9 22.87 -2.68 -17.86
C LEU A 9 24.16 -2.69 -18.70
N GLY A 10 25.31 -3.06 -18.12
CA GLY A 10 26.59 -3.10 -18.83
C GLY A 10 26.70 -4.19 -19.91
N VAL A 11 25.88 -5.24 -19.86
CA VAL A 11 25.94 -6.36 -20.80
C VAL A 11 25.04 -6.16 -22.03
N LEU A 12 24.11 -5.19 -22.01
CA LEU A 12 23.23 -4.87 -23.13
C LEU A 12 23.72 -3.71 -24.03
N ALA A 13 24.83 -3.07 -23.69
CA ALA A 13 25.41 -1.97 -24.47
C ALA A 13 26.64 -2.35 -25.31
N ALA A 14 27.02 -3.63 -25.35
CA ALA A 14 28.21 -4.10 -26.10
C ALA A 14 27.94 -4.43 -27.58
N CYS A 15 26.79 -4.04 -28.14
CA CYS A 15 26.46 -4.18 -29.57
C CYS A 15 26.03 -2.83 -30.17
N ALA A 16 26.86 -1.80 -30.02
CA ALA A 16 26.78 -0.60 -30.85
C ALA A 16 28.15 0.10 -30.83
N SER A 17 28.96 -0.13 -31.85
CA SER A 17 30.20 0.62 -32.07
C SER A 17 29.85 2.09 -32.36
N PRO A 18 30.47 3.08 -31.71
CA PRO A 18 30.56 4.42 -32.27
C PRO A 18 31.91 4.58 -32.96
N GLY A 19 31.86 4.92 -34.25
CA GLY A 19 33.00 5.45 -34.97
C GLY A 19 33.54 6.71 -34.30
N SER A 20 34.84 6.93 -34.51
CA SER A 20 35.62 8.10 -34.15
C SER A 20 34.88 9.43 -34.34
N LEU A 21 34.85 10.27 -33.30
CA LEU A 21 34.49 11.68 -33.38
C LEU A 21 35.63 12.54 -32.83
N GLU A 22 36.10 13.46 -33.68
CA GLU A 22 37.04 14.52 -33.35
C GLU A 22 36.42 15.62 -32.46
N LYS A 23 37.31 16.37 -31.80
CA LYS A 23 37.09 17.52 -30.93
C LYS A 23 36.07 18.54 -31.44
N GLY A 24 35.06 18.83 -30.63
CA GLY A 24 34.21 20.01 -30.79
C GLY A 24 32.93 19.95 -29.95
N ASP A 25 33.04 20.15 -28.64
CA ASP A 25 31.89 20.19 -27.72
C ASP A 25 30.93 21.34 -28.06
N LYS A 26 29.74 20.99 -28.55
CA LYS A 26 28.51 21.78 -28.37
C LYS A 26 27.42 20.84 -27.87
N GLY A 27 27.15 20.89 -26.56
CA GLY A 27 26.05 20.16 -25.92
C GLY A 27 26.38 19.44 -24.61
N GLY A 28 27.51 19.71 -23.96
CA GLY A 28 27.87 19.07 -22.69
C GLY A 28 27.07 19.62 -21.50
N LEU A 29 26.17 18.80 -20.93
CA LEU A 29 25.62 19.04 -19.59
C LEU A 29 26.78 19.00 -18.59
N VAL A 30 27.14 20.15 -18.02
CA VAL A 30 28.13 20.24 -16.95
C VAL A 30 27.45 19.80 -15.65
N SER A 31 28.07 18.88 -14.91
CA SER A 31 27.53 18.47 -13.61
C SER A 31 27.57 19.66 -12.65
N VAL A 32 26.39 20.03 -12.12
CA VAL A 32 26.31 20.99 -11.02
C VAL A 32 26.92 20.31 -9.80
N LYS A 33 28.01 20.86 -9.28
CA LYS A 33 28.55 20.46 -7.97
C LYS A 33 27.62 21.02 -6.91
N VAL A 34 26.70 20.19 -6.44
CA VAL A 34 25.82 20.52 -5.32
C VAL A 34 26.49 20.00 -4.05
N ASP A 35 26.60 20.87 -3.06
CA ASP A 35 27.01 20.48 -1.71
C ASP A 35 25.91 19.58 -1.11
N GLU A 36 26.24 18.30 -0.90
CA GLU A 36 25.30 17.30 -0.38
C GLU A 36 24.77 17.66 1.01
N THR A 37 25.57 18.34 1.84
CA THR A 37 25.15 18.80 3.18
C THR A 37 24.17 19.97 3.06
N ALA A 38 24.48 20.98 2.25
CA ALA A 38 23.56 22.09 1.98
C ALA A 38 22.26 21.60 1.30
N LEU A 39 22.34 20.59 0.44
CA LEU A 39 21.17 19.97 -0.18
C LEU A 39 20.36 19.17 0.86
N SER A 40 21.01 18.39 1.72
CA SER A 40 20.33 17.62 2.78
C SER A 40 19.62 18.54 3.78
N GLU A 41 20.23 19.66 4.16
CA GLU A 41 19.59 20.66 5.03
C GLU A 41 18.42 21.36 4.32
N ALA A 42 18.62 21.78 3.06
CA ALA A 42 17.56 22.42 2.28
C ALA A 42 16.36 21.49 2.03
N TYR A 43 16.59 20.18 1.96
CA TYR A 43 15.57 19.14 1.73
C TYR A 43 15.18 18.37 3.01
N ALA A 44 15.56 18.85 4.20
CA ALA A 44 15.12 18.24 5.44
C ALA A 44 13.57 18.19 5.51
N PRO A 45 12.97 17.06 5.94
CA PRO A 45 11.53 16.97 6.06
C PRO A 45 11.02 17.96 7.10
N ARG A 46 9.98 18.73 6.76
CA ARG A 46 9.36 19.67 7.68
C ARG A 46 8.18 19.04 8.39
N ARG A 47 7.84 19.58 9.55
CA ARG A 47 6.74 19.16 10.41
C ARG A 47 5.74 20.31 10.50
N LEU A 48 4.58 20.13 9.88
CA LEU A 48 3.54 21.14 9.77
C LEU A 48 2.27 20.67 10.49
N ALA A 49 1.60 21.58 11.18
CA ALA A 49 0.33 21.30 11.83
C ALA A 49 -0.72 22.40 11.57
N LEU A 50 -1.96 21.99 11.30
CA LEU A 50 -3.15 22.84 11.25
C LEU A 50 -4.13 22.34 12.31
N LEU A 51 -4.42 23.18 13.31
CA LEU A 51 -5.32 22.86 14.41
C LEU A 51 -6.52 23.80 14.38
N VAL A 52 -7.72 23.24 14.38
CA VAL A 52 -8.97 23.99 14.25
C VAL A 52 -9.86 23.66 15.46
N GLY A 53 -10.20 24.68 16.24
CA GLY A 53 -11.06 24.57 17.41
C GLY A 53 -12.28 25.47 17.28
N VAL A 54 -13.45 24.90 16.98
CA VAL A 54 -14.69 25.65 16.75
C VAL A 54 -15.51 25.69 18.03
N SER A 55 -15.45 26.81 18.75
CA SER A 55 -16.16 26.98 20.03
C SER A 55 -17.45 27.79 19.93
N GLN A 56 -17.54 28.69 18.96
CA GLN A 56 -18.64 29.65 18.83
C GLN A 56 -19.34 29.51 17.48
N PHE A 57 -20.67 29.61 17.49
CA PHE A 57 -21.50 29.39 16.31
C PHE A 57 -22.43 30.58 16.05
N GLN A 58 -22.59 30.95 14.78
CA GLN A 58 -23.47 32.05 14.36
C GLN A 58 -24.96 31.68 14.48
N ASP A 59 -25.29 30.43 14.20
CA ASP A 59 -26.65 29.89 14.38
C ASP A 59 -26.84 29.46 15.84
N ALA A 60 -27.69 30.18 16.56
CA ALA A 60 -27.98 29.97 17.98
C ALA A 60 -28.57 28.58 18.32
N GLN A 61 -28.98 27.79 17.32
CA GLN A 61 -29.34 26.40 17.56
C GLN A 61 -28.14 25.57 17.98
N TRP A 62 -26.93 25.85 17.47
CA TRP A 62 -25.71 25.22 17.93
C TRP A 62 -25.28 25.85 19.26
N ARG A 63 -25.08 25.02 20.28
CA ARG A 63 -24.57 25.49 21.56
C ARG A 63 -23.06 25.66 21.47
N ASP A 64 -22.55 26.75 22.00
CA ASP A 64 -21.10 26.96 22.11
C ASP A 64 -20.42 25.84 22.92
N LEU A 65 -19.21 25.48 22.50
CA LEU A 65 -18.33 24.52 23.17
C LEU A 65 -17.35 25.29 24.06
N ARG A 66 -16.98 24.70 25.21
CA ARG A 66 -16.19 25.40 26.23
C ARG A 66 -14.70 25.24 26.01
N TYR A 67 -14.28 24.08 25.49
CA TYR A 67 -12.88 23.70 25.45
C TYR A 67 -12.35 23.48 24.03
N SER A 68 -13.17 23.50 22.97
CA SER A 68 -12.69 23.21 21.61
C SER A 68 -11.55 24.11 21.13
N SER A 69 -11.61 25.41 21.42
CA SER A 69 -10.51 26.33 21.10
C SER A 69 -9.29 26.06 21.99
N LYS A 70 -9.50 25.79 23.28
CA LYS A 70 -8.44 25.46 24.22
C LYS A 70 -7.73 24.14 23.86
N ASP A 71 -8.47 23.13 23.44
CA ASP A 71 -7.96 21.84 22.96
C ASP A 71 -6.98 22.03 21.79
N ALA A 72 -7.36 22.85 20.81
CA ALA A 72 -6.50 23.19 19.67
C ALA A 72 -5.25 23.97 20.12
N GLU A 73 -5.38 24.88 21.09
CA GLU A 73 -4.25 25.66 21.61
C GLU A 73 -3.27 24.81 22.45
N ASP A 74 -3.78 23.93 23.31
CA ASP A 74 -2.95 23.05 24.16
C ASP A 74 -2.19 22.03 23.31
N LEU A 75 -2.85 21.42 22.32
CA LEU A 75 -2.16 20.51 21.40
C LEU A 75 -1.13 21.27 20.55
N ALA A 76 -1.44 22.50 20.12
CA ALA A 76 -0.49 23.34 19.41
C ALA A 76 0.74 23.67 20.26
N ALA A 77 0.56 23.95 21.56
CA ALA A 77 1.67 24.14 22.48
C ALA A 77 2.55 22.88 22.59
N ALA A 78 1.94 21.70 22.74
CA ALA A 78 2.68 20.43 22.79
C ALA A 78 3.44 20.12 21.48
N LEU A 79 2.85 20.44 20.32
CA LEU A 79 3.50 20.23 19.02
C LEU A 79 4.64 21.23 18.76
N ARG A 80 4.51 22.49 19.23
CA ARG A 80 5.57 23.51 19.10
C ARG A 80 6.75 23.26 20.04
N ASP A 81 6.51 22.68 21.20
CA ASP A 81 7.53 22.49 22.24
C ASP A 81 8.77 21.74 21.67
N PRO A 82 9.97 22.36 21.68
CA PRO A 82 11.20 21.74 21.17
C PRO A 82 11.59 20.45 21.89
N ALA A 83 11.20 20.28 23.14
CA ALA A 83 11.45 19.05 23.92
C ALA A 83 10.42 17.94 23.60
N ARG A 84 9.35 18.27 22.89
CA ARG A 84 8.27 17.35 22.51
C ARG A 84 8.15 17.26 21.00
N GLY A 85 7.17 17.96 20.42
CA GLY A 85 6.83 17.84 19.01
C GLY A 85 7.81 18.48 18.06
N HIS A 86 8.45 19.59 18.43
CA HIS A 86 9.37 20.34 17.56
C HIS A 86 8.83 20.51 16.12
N PHE A 87 7.56 20.92 15.99
CA PHE A 87 6.95 21.19 14.69
C PHE A 87 7.42 22.56 14.17
N ASP A 88 7.89 22.60 12.93
CA ASP A 88 8.42 23.80 12.28
C ASP A 88 7.34 24.88 12.08
N GLN A 89 6.11 24.44 11.77
CA GLN A 89 4.99 25.34 11.53
C GLN A 89 3.73 24.79 12.19
N VAL A 90 3.11 25.59 13.05
CA VAL A 90 1.88 25.21 13.76
C VAL A 90 0.89 26.37 13.66
N ARG A 91 -0.13 26.19 12.83
CA ARG A 91 -1.21 27.16 12.62
C ARG A 91 -2.46 26.74 13.38
N VAL A 92 -3.05 27.68 14.11
CA VAL A 92 -4.22 27.46 14.96
C VAL A 92 -5.35 28.38 14.49
N LEU A 93 -6.54 27.83 14.28
CA LEU A 93 -7.75 28.55 13.91
C LEU A 93 -8.81 28.35 14.99
N THR A 94 -9.09 29.40 15.75
CA THR A 94 -10.04 29.32 16.89
C THR A 94 -11.07 30.43 16.90
N ARG A 95 -10.86 31.51 16.14
CA ARG A 95 -11.81 32.62 16.05
C ARG A 95 -12.96 32.27 15.08
N PRO A 96 -14.19 32.77 15.31
CA PRO A 96 -15.34 32.47 14.45
C PRO A 96 -15.10 32.75 12.96
N GLU A 97 -14.41 33.85 12.63
CA GLU A 97 -14.08 34.24 11.26
C GLU A 97 -13.05 33.30 10.60
N GLU A 98 -12.18 32.68 11.40
CA GLU A 98 -11.16 31.71 10.95
C GLU A 98 -11.71 30.28 10.83
N THR A 99 -12.83 30.00 11.49
CA THR A 99 -13.44 28.67 11.61
C THR A 99 -14.72 28.51 10.78
N THR A 100 -14.93 29.41 9.82
CA THR A 100 -15.94 29.25 8.77
C THR A 100 -15.57 28.12 7.81
N ARG A 101 -16.56 27.56 7.12
CA ARG A 101 -16.34 26.52 6.11
C ARG A 101 -15.34 26.96 5.04
N ALA A 102 -15.45 28.19 4.56
CA ALA A 102 -14.56 28.73 3.54
C ALA A 102 -13.13 28.93 4.06
N ALA A 103 -12.96 29.46 5.27
CA ALA A 103 -11.65 29.69 5.88
C ALA A 103 -10.91 28.38 6.16
N ILE A 104 -11.59 27.37 6.71
CA ILE A 104 -11.01 26.04 6.97
C ILE A 104 -10.53 25.38 5.67
N LEU A 105 -11.36 25.41 4.61
CA LEU A 105 -10.97 24.89 3.30
C LEU A 105 -9.79 25.66 2.69
N GLY A 106 -9.78 26.98 2.83
CA GLY A 106 -8.65 27.83 2.42
C GLY A 106 -7.37 27.44 3.16
N ALA A 107 -7.46 27.22 4.47
CA ALA A 107 -6.33 26.79 5.30
C ALA A 107 -5.81 25.41 4.88
N LEU A 108 -6.68 24.42 4.64
CA LEU A 108 -6.28 23.10 4.14
C LEU A 108 -5.55 23.20 2.79
N ARG A 109 -6.04 24.04 1.87
CA ARG A 109 -5.38 24.26 0.57
C ARG A 109 -4.03 24.97 0.70
N GLN A 110 -3.93 25.92 1.62
CA GLN A 110 -2.64 26.54 1.93
C GLN A 110 -1.67 25.53 2.54
N LEU A 111 -2.14 24.68 3.47
CA LEU A 111 -1.32 23.62 4.06
C LEU A 111 -0.83 22.65 2.99
N LYS A 112 -1.64 22.33 1.98
CA LYS A 112 -1.25 21.52 0.82
C LYS A 112 -0.13 22.18 0.00
N GLN A 113 -0.12 23.49 -0.15
CA GLN A 113 0.94 24.22 -0.84
C GLN A 113 2.21 24.28 0.01
N GLU A 114 2.06 24.46 1.32
CA GLU A 114 3.16 24.51 2.27
C GLU A 114 3.84 23.16 2.43
N ALA A 115 3.08 22.08 2.65
CA ALA A 115 3.55 20.69 2.81
C ALA A 115 3.77 20.00 1.44
N SER A 116 4.63 20.60 0.62
CA SER A 116 4.87 20.20 -0.76
C SER A 116 5.71 18.93 -0.93
N ARG A 117 6.32 18.41 0.16
CA ARG A 117 7.27 17.28 0.08
C ARG A 117 6.64 15.96 0.54
N PRO A 118 6.98 14.81 -0.09
CA PRO A 118 6.44 13.51 0.30
C PRO A 118 6.81 13.05 1.71
N ASP A 119 7.91 13.53 2.25
CA ASP A 119 8.49 13.18 3.54
C ASP A 119 8.16 14.17 4.68
N ASP A 120 7.56 15.32 4.35
CA ASP A 120 7.01 16.26 5.33
C ASP A 120 6.03 15.52 6.26
N VAL A 121 6.02 15.82 7.55
CA VAL A 121 5.04 15.33 8.52
C VAL A 121 3.92 16.35 8.63
N VAL A 122 2.67 15.92 8.43
CA VAL A 122 1.52 16.82 8.46
C VAL A 122 0.50 16.34 9.49
N VAL A 123 0.13 17.22 10.43
CA VAL A 123 -0.93 16.96 11.40
C VAL A 123 -2.09 17.92 11.17
N VAL A 124 -3.30 17.41 11.02
CA VAL A 124 -4.53 18.19 10.98
C VAL A 124 -5.40 17.80 12.15
N TYR A 125 -5.82 18.75 12.98
CA TYR A 125 -6.63 18.51 14.15
C TYR A 125 -7.92 19.32 14.08
N PHE A 126 -9.05 18.70 14.44
CA PHE A 126 -10.34 19.35 14.55
C PHE A 126 -10.99 19.04 15.91
N SER A 127 -11.34 20.08 16.67
CA SER A 127 -12.26 20.00 17.82
C SER A 127 -13.48 20.87 17.52
N ALA A 128 -14.65 20.24 17.41
CA ALA A 128 -15.90 20.90 17.02
C ALA A 128 -17.12 20.01 17.31
N HIS A 129 -18.31 20.54 17.09
CA HIS A 129 -19.50 19.69 16.96
C HIS A 129 -19.41 18.86 15.67
N GLY A 130 -19.89 17.63 15.75
CA GLY A 130 -20.25 16.85 14.57
C GLY A 130 -21.76 16.62 14.53
N THR A 131 -22.28 16.36 13.33
CA THR A 131 -23.68 16.04 13.11
C THR A 131 -23.84 15.07 11.94
N LEU A 132 -25.05 14.55 11.76
CA LEU A 132 -25.46 13.71 10.64
C LEU A 132 -26.56 14.42 9.86
N ALA A 133 -26.43 14.45 8.54
CA ALA A 133 -27.47 14.95 7.65
C ALA A 133 -27.47 14.16 6.35
N ARG A 134 -28.62 14.14 5.65
CA ARG A 134 -28.68 13.56 4.30
C ARG A 134 -28.18 14.56 3.28
N ASP A 135 -27.33 14.12 2.37
CA ASP A 135 -26.86 14.96 1.26
C ASP A 135 -27.94 15.12 0.17
N SER A 136 -27.61 15.82 -0.92
CA SER A 136 -28.52 16.03 -2.05
C SER A 136 -29.00 14.74 -2.73
N LYS A 137 -28.34 13.60 -2.50
CA LYS A 137 -28.69 12.28 -3.03
C LYS A 137 -29.50 11.45 -2.01
N GLY A 138 -29.79 12.00 -0.83
CA GLY A 138 -30.48 11.31 0.25
C GLY A 138 -29.58 10.39 1.08
N GLU A 139 -28.27 10.37 0.83
CA GLU A 139 -27.31 9.55 1.56
C GLU A 139 -27.00 10.19 2.91
N LEU A 140 -27.04 9.40 4.00
CA LEU A 140 -26.66 9.89 5.33
C LEU A 140 -25.15 10.10 5.39
N LYS A 141 -24.72 11.32 5.71
CA LYS A 141 -23.31 11.73 5.78
C LYS A 141 -22.97 12.34 7.13
N ARG A 142 -21.68 12.28 7.48
CA ARG A 142 -21.09 12.97 8.65
C ARG A 142 -20.63 14.37 8.25
N TYR A 143 -20.90 15.33 9.13
CA TYR A 143 -20.48 16.72 8.97
C TYR A 143 -19.79 17.24 10.22
N LEU A 144 -18.72 18.00 10.04
CA LEU A 144 -18.15 18.90 11.02
C LEU A 144 -18.91 20.23 10.96
N VAL A 145 -19.43 20.68 12.10
CA VAL A 145 -20.16 21.94 12.22
C VAL A 145 -19.14 23.08 12.32
N THR A 146 -19.12 23.94 11.31
CA THR A 146 -18.27 25.13 11.25
C THR A 146 -18.97 26.33 11.91
N ALA A 147 -18.25 27.41 12.19
CA ALA A 147 -18.82 28.57 12.89
C ALA A 147 -20.03 29.19 12.16
N ASP A 148 -20.05 29.10 10.82
CA ASP A 148 -21.09 29.61 9.92
C ASP A 148 -22.13 28.54 9.49
N ALA A 149 -22.09 27.34 10.09
CA ALA A 149 -23.02 26.28 9.73
C ALA A 149 -24.45 26.59 10.21
N ALA A 150 -25.39 26.68 9.28
CA ALA A 150 -26.81 26.82 9.57
C ALA A 150 -27.45 25.45 9.85
N TYR A 151 -28.16 25.32 10.97
CA TYR A 151 -28.77 24.06 11.42
C TYR A 151 -29.77 23.48 10.41
N ARG A 152 -30.47 24.35 9.67
CA ARG A 152 -31.44 23.94 8.63
C ARG A 152 -30.85 23.71 7.24
N ALA A 153 -29.55 23.95 7.05
CA ALA A 153 -28.86 23.83 5.76
C ALA A 153 -27.51 23.13 5.90
N ILE A 154 -27.42 22.13 6.80
CA ILE A 154 -26.18 21.41 7.12
C ILE A 154 -25.43 20.94 5.86
N PRO A 155 -26.05 20.29 4.86
CA PRO A 155 -25.32 19.84 3.66
C PRO A 155 -24.65 20.97 2.86
N GLN A 156 -25.19 22.19 2.94
CA GLN A 156 -24.71 23.35 2.20
C GLN A 156 -23.68 24.16 3.00
N THR A 157 -23.87 24.31 4.31
CA THR A 157 -23.10 25.24 5.14
C THR A 157 -22.08 24.57 6.05
N ALA A 158 -22.30 23.30 6.44
CA ALA A 158 -21.32 22.54 7.22
C ALA A 158 -20.27 21.88 6.31
N LEU A 159 -19.25 21.28 6.91
CA LEU A 159 -18.17 20.63 6.18
C LEU A 159 -18.30 19.11 6.26
N SER A 160 -18.58 18.44 5.14
CA SER A 160 -18.72 16.99 5.14
C SER A 160 -17.37 16.29 5.36
N MET A 161 -17.42 15.12 6.01
CA MET A 161 -16.22 14.29 6.19
C MET A 161 -15.63 13.82 4.86
N ASP A 162 -16.48 13.57 3.86
CA ASP A 162 -16.04 13.21 2.50
C ASP A 162 -15.18 14.33 1.88
N VAL A 163 -15.57 15.60 2.07
CA VAL A 163 -14.79 16.75 1.57
C VAL A 163 -13.51 16.93 2.36
N LEU A 164 -13.54 16.80 3.69
CA LEU A 164 -12.34 16.86 4.52
C LEU A 164 -11.32 15.79 4.13
N LYS A 165 -11.79 14.54 3.97
CA LYS A 165 -10.96 13.42 3.54
C LYS A 165 -10.41 13.66 2.14
N ALA A 166 -11.22 14.15 1.20
CA ALA A 166 -10.76 14.45 -0.16
C ALA A 166 -9.68 15.55 -0.20
N GLU A 167 -9.79 16.61 0.61
CA GLU A 167 -8.76 17.66 0.71
C GLU A 167 -7.48 17.10 1.39
N PHE A 168 -7.63 16.27 2.43
CA PHE A 168 -6.52 15.64 3.14
C PHE A 168 -5.78 14.62 2.29
N ASP A 169 -6.49 13.79 1.52
CA ASP A 169 -5.91 12.76 0.66
C ASP A 169 -5.12 13.36 -0.50
N GLN A 170 -5.35 14.63 -0.82
CA GLN A 170 -4.60 15.41 -1.81
C GLN A 170 -3.29 16.03 -1.27
N LEU A 171 -3.00 15.94 0.03
CA LEU A 171 -1.71 16.38 0.57
C LEU A 171 -0.56 15.56 -0.06
N PRO A 172 0.52 16.20 -0.57
CA PRO A 172 1.68 15.48 -1.13
C PRO A 172 2.40 14.58 -0.13
N SER A 173 2.40 14.97 1.15
CA SER A 173 3.00 14.22 2.24
C SER A 173 2.41 12.80 2.36
N ARG A 174 3.30 11.83 2.58
CA ARG A 174 2.96 10.44 2.93
C ARG A 174 2.89 10.21 4.45
N ARG A 175 3.27 11.20 5.26
CA ARG A 175 3.31 11.12 6.72
C ARG A 175 2.27 12.09 7.29
N ARG A 176 1.01 11.76 7.05
CA ARG A 176 -0.12 12.64 7.39
C ARG A 176 -1.06 12.00 8.41
N LEU A 177 -1.41 12.78 9.41
CA LEU A 177 -2.35 12.42 10.48
C LEU A 177 -3.49 13.44 10.53
N MET A 178 -4.73 12.94 10.50
CA MET A 178 -5.91 13.71 10.85
C MET A 178 -6.46 13.23 12.20
N VAL A 179 -6.76 14.15 13.11
CA VAL A 179 -7.39 13.86 14.40
C VAL A 179 -8.72 14.61 14.49
N LEU A 180 -9.78 13.87 14.78
CA LEU A 180 -11.16 14.33 14.85
C LEU A 180 -11.68 14.19 16.28
N ALA A 181 -11.62 15.27 17.05
CA ALA A 181 -12.28 15.41 18.33
C ALA A 181 -13.71 15.94 18.13
N THR A 182 -14.53 15.19 17.38
CA THR A 182 -15.91 15.55 17.04
C THR A 182 -16.89 14.45 17.41
N CYS A 183 -18.07 14.82 17.91
CA CYS A 183 -19.15 13.87 18.20
C CYS A 183 -19.97 13.58 16.94
N HIS A 184 -20.16 12.31 16.56
CA HIS A 184 -21.09 11.94 15.48
C HIS A 184 -22.20 10.98 15.95
N SER A 185 -22.48 10.93 17.26
CA SER A 185 -23.43 9.97 17.85
C SER A 185 -24.88 10.13 17.42
N GLY A 186 -25.28 11.31 16.95
CA GLY A 186 -26.70 11.64 16.83
C GLY A 186 -27.47 11.55 18.15
N SER A 187 -26.77 11.59 19.28
CA SER A 187 -27.35 11.63 20.63
C SER A 187 -26.49 12.53 21.52
N GLY A 188 -27.10 13.23 22.48
CA GLY A 188 -26.42 14.16 23.40
C GLY A 188 -26.28 15.58 22.84
N LYS A 189 -25.08 16.18 22.93
CA LYS A 189 -24.78 17.55 22.45
C LYS A 189 -24.73 17.68 20.91
N SER A 190 -24.68 16.55 20.19
CA SER A 190 -24.77 16.49 18.72
C SER A 190 -26.23 16.65 18.32
N LEU A 191 -26.62 17.83 17.85
CA LEU A 191 -27.99 18.05 17.38
C LEU A 191 -28.16 17.39 16.02
N LEU A 192 -29.16 16.51 15.91
CA LEU A 192 -29.61 15.96 14.64
C LEU A 192 -30.72 16.84 14.06
N PRO A 193 -30.88 16.89 12.73
CA PRO A 193 -32.13 17.35 12.12
C PRO A 193 -33.34 16.62 12.72
N ARG A 194 -34.42 17.35 13.02
CA ARG A 194 -35.61 16.81 13.73
C ARG A 194 -36.22 15.60 13.03
N GLU A 195 -36.21 15.60 11.70
CA GLU A 195 -36.75 14.51 10.87
C GLU A 195 -35.91 13.23 11.05
N LEU A 196 -34.59 13.37 11.16
CA LEU A 196 -33.65 12.26 11.35
C LEU A 196 -33.66 11.76 12.80
N GLU A 197 -33.82 12.66 13.78
CA GLU A 197 -33.98 12.29 15.19
C GLU A 197 -35.23 11.42 15.39
N ALA A 198 -36.36 11.79 14.77
CA ALA A 198 -37.60 11.01 14.81
C ALA A 198 -37.47 9.64 14.12
N GLU A 199 -36.72 9.57 13.00
CA GLU A 199 -36.44 8.33 12.27
C GLU A 199 -35.57 7.37 13.10
N LEU A 200 -34.49 7.88 13.71
CA LEU A 200 -33.53 7.09 14.48
C LEU A 200 -34.06 6.66 15.85
N ALA A 201 -35.00 7.42 16.44
CA ALA A 201 -35.64 7.05 17.71
C ALA A 201 -36.42 5.72 17.65
N GLY A 202 -36.82 5.28 16.44
CA GLY A 202 -37.52 4.01 16.22
C GLY A 202 -36.62 2.79 16.03
N ILE A 203 -35.29 2.96 15.92
CA ILE A 203 -34.36 1.91 15.50
C ILE A 203 -33.48 1.48 16.68
N LYS A 204 -33.84 0.37 17.35
CA LYS A 204 -33.01 -0.28 18.37
C LYS A 204 -32.07 -1.33 17.76
N ALA A 205 -31.01 -0.90 17.08
CA ALA A 205 -29.79 -1.68 16.84
C ALA A 205 -28.80 -0.85 16.00
N GLY A 206 -27.51 -1.00 16.26
CA GLY A 206 -26.43 -0.27 15.61
C GLY A 206 -26.52 -0.33 14.09
N PHE A 207 -26.70 0.84 13.47
CA PHE A 207 -26.51 1.00 12.03
C PHE A 207 -25.01 0.84 11.74
N TYR A 208 -24.65 -0.36 11.27
CA TYR A 208 -23.32 -0.70 10.80
C TYR A 208 -22.88 0.29 9.71
N ALA A 209 -21.80 1.00 9.98
CA ALA A 209 -21.09 1.80 8.99
C ALA A 209 -20.66 0.89 7.83
N ARG A 210 -20.89 1.34 6.60
CA ARG A 210 -20.04 0.92 5.49
C ARG A 210 -18.61 1.40 5.83
N PRO A 211 -17.61 0.51 5.87
CA PRO A 211 -16.22 0.94 5.82
C PRO A 211 -16.06 1.86 4.62
N ILE A 212 -15.40 3.00 4.80
CA ILE A 212 -15.05 3.90 3.71
C ILE A 212 -13.97 3.16 2.92
N GLU A 213 -14.39 2.43 1.88
CA GLU A 213 -13.50 1.68 1.02
C GLU A 213 -12.72 2.61 0.09
N GLU A 214 -11.45 2.24 -0.07
CA GLU A 214 -10.51 2.62 -1.13
C GLU A 214 -9.96 4.05 -1.13
N SER A 215 -8.76 4.19 -0.55
CA SER A 215 -7.65 4.86 -1.25
C SER A 215 -6.30 4.54 -0.61
N SER A 216 -5.35 4.13 -1.46
CA SER A 216 -3.96 3.85 -1.11
C SER A 216 -3.19 5.14 -0.78
N ARG A 217 -2.19 4.99 0.11
CA ARG A 217 -1.23 5.95 0.70
C ARG A 217 -1.42 6.18 2.21
N ALA A 218 -0.35 5.93 2.97
CA ALA A 218 -0.21 6.19 4.42
C ALA A 218 -0.93 7.47 4.89
N SER A 219 -2.10 7.23 5.47
CA SER A 219 -3.06 8.22 5.94
C SER A 219 -3.64 7.65 7.22
N MET A 220 -3.49 8.39 8.32
CA MET A 220 -4.05 8.02 9.62
C MET A 220 -5.18 8.99 9.94
N VAL A 221 -6.36 8.46 10.28
CA VAL A 221 -7.47 9.24 10.80
C VAL A 221 -7.83 8.71 12.18
N PHE A 222 -7.66 9.52 13.21
CA PHE A 222 -8.06 9.19 14.57
C PHE A 222 -9.35 9.93 14.92
N ALA A 223 -10.29 9.24 15.55
CA ALA A 223 -11.50 9.84 16.08
C ALA A 223 -11.57 9.66 17.59
N ALA A 224 -12.01 10.71 18.29
CA ALA A 224 -12.14 10.71 19.75
C ALA A 224 -13.21 9.74 20.28
N CYS A 225 -14.13 9.27 19.43
CA CYS A 225 -15.16 8.30 19.77
C CYS A 225 -15.59 7.48 18.54
N ASP A 226 -16.18 6.31 18.78
CA ASP A 226 -16.70 5.44 17.74
C ASP A 226 -18.09 5.89 17.25
N TRP A 227 -18.60 5.26 16.20
CA TRP A 227 -19.93 5.54 15.66
C TRP A 227 -21.03 5.35 16.72
N GLY A 228 -21.94 6.32 16.82
CA GLY A 228 -23.02 6.29 17.82
C GLY A 228 -22.59 6.73 19.22
N GLU A 229 -21.31 7.07 19.45
CA GLU A 229 -20.78 7.55 20.73
C GLU A 229 -20.46 9.06 20.71
N THR A 230 -20.41 9.65 21.91
CA THR A 230 -20.20 11.09 22.12
C THR A 230 -18.79 11.33 22.63
N ALA A 231 -18.04 12.20 21.95
CA ALA A 231 -16.81 12.80 22.48
C ALA A 231 -17.15 13.81 23.58
N ARG A 232 -16.54 13.70 24.76
CA ARG A 232 -16.98 14.44 25.96
C ARG A 232 -15.93 15.45 26.39
N GLU A 233 -16.39 16.66 26.65
CA GLU A 233 -15.69 17.66 27.44
C GLU A 233 -15.80 17.32 28.94
N ASP A 234 -14.69 17.47 29.68
CA ASP A 234 -14.66 17.28 31.13
C ASP A 234 -14.23 18.57 31.84
N GLU A 235 -14.98 18.98 32.87
CA GLU A 235 -14.69 20.22 33.61
C GLU A 235 -13.43 20.11 34.49
N GLY A 236 -13.10 18.90 34.95
CA GLY A 236 -11.90 18.64 35.75
C GLY A 236 -10.64 18.64 34.89
N LEU A 237 -10.69 18.00 33.72
CA LEU A 237 -9.59 17.99 32.75
C LEU A 237 -9.46 19.31 31.99
N LYS A 238 -10.54 20.10 31.89
CA LYS A 238 -10.65 21.35 31.12
C LYS A 238 -10.28 21.18 29.65
N ASN A 239 -10.63 20.04 29.08
CA ASN A 239 -10.38 19.64 27.70
C ASN A 239 -11.44 18.61 27.27
N ASP A 240 -11.53 18.33 25.98
CA ASP A 240 -12.04 17.03 25.53
C ASP A 240 -11.19 15.89 26.13
N ILE A 241 -11.86 14.83 26.62
CA ILE A 241 -11.20 13.72 27.35
C ILE A 241 -10.14 13.04 26.49
N TYR A 242 -10.42 12.79 25.21
CA TYR A 242 -9.46 12.14 24.31
C TYR A 242 -8.25 13.05 24.04
N THR A 243 -8.50 14.32 23.76
CA THR A 243 -7.47 15.32 23.49
C THR A 243 -6.56 15.51 24.69
N HIS A 244 -7.11 15.54 25.91
CA HIS A 244 -6.33 15.58 27.13
C HIS A 244 -5.33 14.42 27.21
N PHE A 245 -5.80 13.17 27.06
CA PHE A 245 -4.91 12.01 27.14
C PHE A 245 -3.98 11.86 25.93
N LEU A 246 -4.36 12.39 24.77
CA LEU A 246 -3.47 12.48 23.61
C LEU A 246 -2.27 13.37 23.93
N ILE A 247 -2.52 14.58 24.47
CA ILE A 247 -1.47 15.51 24.90
C ILE A 247 -0.63 14.90 26.04
N ASP A 248 -1.27 14.24 27.00
CA ASP A 248 -0.57 13.56 28.11
C ASP A 248 0.40 12.49 27.59
N GLY A 249 -0.02 11.69 26.60
CA GLY A 249 0.83 10.70 25.95
C GLY A 249 2.09 11.30 25.30
N LEU A 250 2.00 12.51 24.74
CA LEU A 250 3.14 13.21 24.12
C LEU A 250 4.23 13.63 25.13
N ASN A 251 3.95 13.56 26.44
CA ASN A 251 4.95 13.75 27.50
C ASN A 251 5.90 12.55 27.67
N GLY A 252 5.77 11.51 26.83
CA GLY A 252 6.63 10.33 26.81
C GLY A 252 6.00 9.07 27.42
N ALA A 253 4.87 9.21 28.14
CA ALA A 253 4.17 8.06 28.72
C ALA A 253 3.58 7.09 27.67
N ALA A 254 3.46 7.54 26.42
CA ALA A 254 3.03 6.72 25.31
C ALA A 254 4.16 5.97 24.58
N ASP A 255 5.45 6.28 24.82
CA ASP A 255 6.61 5.59 24.22
C ASP A 255 6.65 4.14 24.74
N ARG A 256 5.96 3.25 24.03
CA ARG A 256 5.70 1.89 24.45
C ARG A 256 6.90 1.00 24.14
N ASN A 257 7.56 1.28 23.02
CA ASN A 257 8.72 0.51 22.58
C ASN A 257 10.03 1.01 23.18
N ILE A 258 10.03 2.17 23.84
CA ILE A 258 11.19 2.79 24.51
C ILE A 258 12.29 3.12 23.50
N ASP A 259 11.91 3.67 22.35
CA ASP A 259 12.84 4.11 21.29
C ASP A 259 13.23 5.60 21.39
N GLY A 260 12.66 6.32 22.37
CA GLY A 260 12.91 7.74 22.61
C GLY A 260 11.93 8.66 21.87
N ALA A 261 10.96 8.11 21.13
CA ALA A 261 9.92 8.84 20.45
C ALA A 261 8.52 8.33 20.81
N VAL A 262 7.53 9.20 20.62
CA VAL A 262 6.12 8.84 20.65
C VAL A 262 5.58 8.94 19.24
N THR A 263 5.20 7.80 18.66
CA THR A 263 4.53 7.72 17.37
C THR A 263 3.04 8.06 17.48
N ALA A 264 2.41 8.42 16.36
CA ALA A 264 0.97 8.68 16.30
C ALA A 264 0.14 7.48 16.78
N THR A 265 0.55 6.27 16.40
CA THR A 265 -0.07 5.01 16.82
C THR A 265 0.05 4.78 18.33
N GLU A 266 1.20 5.07 18.92
CA GLU A 266 1.41 4.98 20.36
C GLU A 266 0.61 6.02 21.14
N ALA A 267 0.63 7.27 20.69
CA ALA A 267 -0.17 8.35 21.27
C ALA A 267 -1.67 8.02 21.23
N HIS A 268 -2.15 7.46 20.12
CA HIS A 268 -3.53 7.00 19.99
C HIS A 268 -3.84 5.85 20.95
N ASP A 269 -3.01 4.81 21.01
CA ASP A 269 -3.23 3.65 21.89
C ASP A 269 -3.21 4.03 23.37
N TYR A 270 -2.36 4.99 23.74
CA TYR A 270 -2.34 5.56 25.09
C TYR A 270 -3.64 6.31 25.37
N ALA A 271 -3.99 7.28 24.51
CA ALA A 271 -5.19 8.11 24.66
C ALA A 271 -6.47 7.28 24.68
N ARG A 272 -6.57 6.27 23.81
CA ARG A 272 -7.70 5.33 23.72
C ARG A 272 -7.92 4.59 25.03
N ARG A 273 -6.88 3.96 25.57
CA ARG A 273 -6.98 3.20 26.84
C ARG A 273 -7.36 4.09 28.02
N ARG A 274 -6.77 5.28 28.11
CA ARG A 274 -7.05 6.23 29.20
C ARG A 274 -8.47 6.81 29.09
N THR A 275 -8.91 7.15 27.89
CA THR A 275 -10.29 7.61 27.62
C THR A 275 -11.31 6.53 27.97
N TYR A 276 -11.08 5.29 27.54
CA TYR A 276 -11.96 4.16 27.84
C TYR A 276 -12.08 3.94 29.35
N ALA A 277 -10.94 3.92 30.06
CA ALA A 277 -10.92 3.74 31.51
C ALA A 277 -11.59 4.91 32.25
N PHE A 278 -11.27 6.15 31.89
CA PHE A 278 -11.81 7.35 32.53
C PHE A 278 -13.33 7.48 32.33
N THR A 279 -13.84 7.08 31.16
CA THR A 279 -15.27 7.15 30.85
C THR A 279 -16.05 5.89 31.26
N GLU A 280 -15.39 4.90 31.85
CA GLU A 280 -15.97 3.60 32.21
C GLU A 280 -16.60 2.90 31.00
N GLY A 281 -15.91 2.97 29.86
CA GLY A 281 -16.33 2.36 28.59
C GLY A 281 -17.40 3.12 27.81
N ARG A 282 -17.79 4.33 28.24
CA ARG A 282 -18.79 5.17 27.55
C ARG A 282 -18.24 5.93 26.34
N GLN A 283 -16.93 5.95 26.15
CA GLN A 283 -16.26 6.56 25.00
C GLN A 283 -15.09 5.67 24.55
N ARG A 284 -15.14 5.24 23.30
CA ARG A 284 -14.15 4.38 22.63
C ARG A 284 -13.55 5.14 21.45
N PRO A 285 -12.37 5.74 21.60
CA PRO A 285 -11.64 6.29 20.47
C PRO A 285 -11.33 5.22 19.42
N SER A 286 -11.36 5.60 18.14
CA SER A 286 -11.12 4.72 17.00
C SER A 286 -10.04 5.27 16.08
N ALA A 287 -9.41 4.38 15.31
CA ALA A 287 -8.38 4.72 14.35
C ALA A 287 -8.64 4.01 13.02
N GLU A 288 -8.54 4.76 11.93
CA GLU A 288 -8.47 4.24 10.58
C GLU A 288 -7.05 4.45 10.06
N ILE A 289 -6.35 3.35 9.77
CA ILE A 289 -4.97 3.38 9.28
C ILE A 289 -4.91 2.59 7.98
N LEU A 290 -4.80 3.30 6.86
CA LEU A 290 -4.91 2.70 5.52
C LEU A 290 -3.61 2.06 5.04
N GLU A 291 -2.45 2.51 5.53
CA GLU A 291 -1.14 1.86 5.30
C GLU A 291 -0.22 2.11 6.50
N VAL A 292 0.28 1.04 7.11
CA VAL A 292 1.42 1.16 8.05
C VAL A 292 2.70 0.99 7.24
N GLY A 293 3.19 2.12 6.71
CA GLY A 293 4.54 2.19 6.15
C GLY A 293 5.60 1.86 7.21
N ALA A 294 6.80 1.49 6.76
CA ALA A 294 7.94 1.23 7.65
C ALA A 294 8.32 2.46 8.50
N ASP A 295 7.99 3.67 8.03
CA ASP A 295 8.29 4.93 8.70
C ASP A 295 7.10 5.40 9.57
N PRO A 296 7.21 5.36 10.92
CA PRO A 296 6.19 5.95 11.79
C PRO A 296 6.02 7.45 11.58
N VAL A 297 4.79 7.93 11.80
CA VAL A 297 4.54 9.36 12.06
C VAL A 297 4.92 9.64 13.51
N VAL A 298 6.08 10.26 13.74
CA VAL A 298 6.52 10.66 15.09
C VAL A 298 5.88 11.99 15.49
N LEU A 299 5.24 12.04 16.65
CA LEU A 299 4.57 13.23 17.18
C LEU A 299 5.35 13.92 18.29
N SER A 300 6.16 13.21 19.07
CA SER A 300 6.99 13.77 20.15
C SER A 300 8.32 13.01 20.26
N GLY A 301 9.38 13.70 20.66
CA GLY A 301 10.71 13.10 20.80
C GLY A 301 11.38 12.78 19.46
N ARG A 302 12.42 11.94 19.53
CA ARG A 302 13.21 11.49 18.37
C ARG A 302 13.66 10.06 18.62
N ILE A 303 13.55 9.22 17.59
CA ILE A 303 14.07 7.85 17.64
C ILE A 303 15.59 7.95 17.75
N ASP A 304 16.12 7.71 18.95
CA ASP A 304 17.54 7.88 19.29
C ASP A 304 18.23 6.53 19.61
N ARG A 305 17.43 5.47 19.77
CA ARG A 305 17.88 4.12 20.08
C ARG A 305 17.00 3.07 19.42
N THR A 306 17.50 1.85 19.35
CA THR A 306 16.69 0.71 18.91
C THR A 306 15.70 0.32 20.00
N GLY A 307 14.41 0.59 19.76
CA GLY A 307 13.33 0.20 20.66
C GLY A 307 13.08 -1.32 20.71
N ARG A 308 12.15 -1.70 21.57
CA ARG A 308 11.57 -3.05 21.57
C ARG A 308 10.78 -3.27 20.27
N PRO A 309 10.73 -4.49 19.75
CA PRO A 309 9.85 -4.79 18.65
C PRO A 309 8.39 -4.59 19.02
N GLU A 310 7.57 -4.26 18.03
CA GLU A 310 6.15 -4.05 18.18
C GLU A 310 5.35 -4.95 17.25
N LEU A 311 4.31 -5.58 17.81
CA LEU A 311 3.26 -6.25 17.06
C LEU A 311 2.01 -5.40 17.12
N PHE A 312 1.37 -5.11 15.99
CA PHE A 312 0.19 -4.26 15.97
C PHE A 312 -0.77 -4.59 14.83
N SER A 313 -2.02 -4.21 15.00
CA SER A 313 -2.99 -4.12 13.91
C SER A 313 -4.05 -3.06 14.21
N TYR A 314 -4.41 -2.32 13.17
CA TYR A 314 -5.52 -1.37 13.18
C TYR A 314 -6.54 -1.72 12.08
N ASN A 315 -6.52 -2.97 11.61
CA ASN A 315 -7.47 -3.45 10.63
C ASN A 315 -8.82 -3.71 11.30
N PRO A 316 -9.91 -3.04 10.87
CA PRO A 316 -11.24 -3.20 11.47
C PRO A 316 -11.75 -4.65 11.48
N ARG A 317 -11.24 -5.51 10.58
CA ARG A 317 -11.60 -6.93 10.55
C ARG A 317 -11.07 -7.72 11.76
N LEU A 318 -10.06 -7.19 12.44
CA LEU A 318 -9.47 -7.78 13.64
C LEU A 318 -9.95 -7.11 14.93
N ASP A 319 -10.97 -6.26 14.87
CA ASP A 319 -11.53 -5.63 16.07
C ASP A 319 -12.06 -6.68 17.06
N GLY A 320 -11.68 -6.52 18.32
CA GLY A 320 -12.02 -7.42 19.43
C GLY A 320 -11.21 -8.72 19.47
N PHE A 321 -10.22 -8.89 18.59
CA PHE A 321 -9.25 -9.99 18.73
C PHE A 321 -8.24 -9.69 19.84
N THR A 322 -7.84 -10.71 20.56
CA THR A 322 -6.78 -10.67 21.56
C THR A 322 -5.47 -11.14 20.95
N LEU A 323 -4.46 -10.27 21.01
CA LEU A 323 -3.07 -10.61 20.70
C LEU A 323 -2.44 -11.29 21.91
N LYS A 324 -1.94 -12.52 21.71
CA LYS A 324 -1.13 -13.24 22.69
C LYS A 324 0.27 -13.51 22.14
N VAL A 325 1.26 -13.45 23.01
CA VAL A 325 2.66 -13.73 22.66
C VAL A 325 3.24 -14.65 23.72
N ASP A 326 3.71 -15.82 23.28
CA ASP A 326 4.18 -16.92 24.13
C ASP A 326 3.11 -17.36 25.15
N GLY A 327 1.84 -17.38 24.72
CA GLY A 327 0.68 -17.75 25.55
C GLY A 327 0.14 -16.63 26.46
N GLU A 328 0.87 -15.52 26.62
CA GLU A 328 0.45 -14.39 27.44
C GLU A 328 -0.36 -13.36 26.65
N THR A 329 -1.48 -12.92 27.20
CA THR A 329 -2.28 -11.83 26.63
C THR A 329 -1.52 -10.51 26.68
N ARG A 330 -1.37 -9.85 25.53
CA ARG A 330 -0.65 -8.56 25.41
C ARG A 330 -1.58 -7.37 25.27
N THR A 331 -2.51 -7.42 24.32
CA THR A 331 -3.48 -6.34 24.08
C THR A 331 -4.69 -6.85 23.30
N GLU A 332 -5.79 -6.13 23.39
CA GLU A 332 -6.95 -6.29 22.50
C GLU A 332 -6.82 -5.34 21.30
N LEU A 333 -7.17 -5.82 20.12
CA LEU A 333 -7.14 -5.07 18.87
C LEU A 333 -8.41 -4.22 18.69
N PRO A 334 -8.32 -3.04 18.04
CA PRO A 334 -7.13 -2.49 17.39
C PRO A 334 -6.13 -1.90 18.38
N GLY A 335 -4.84 -2.02 18.06
CA GLY A 335 -3.73 -1.52 18.88
C GLY A 335 -2.42 -2.27 18.68
N GLY A 336 -1.40 -1.89 19.45
CA GLY A 336 -0.08 -2.52 19.43
C GLY A 336 0.47 -2.92 20.81
N ALA A 337 1.39 -3.87 20.81
CA ALA A 337 2.13 -4.30 21.98
C ALA A 337 3.63 -4.40 21.67
N ALA A 338 4.45 -3.83 22.56
CA ALA A 338 5.89 -4.06 22.55
C ALA A 338 6.19 -5.45 23.12
N VAL A 339 7.10 -6.18 22.47
CA VAL A 339 7.49 -7.55 22.82
C VAL A 339 9.00 -7.64 22.99
N THR A 340 9.47 -8.80 23.45
CA THR A 340 10.91 -9.06 23.54
C THR A 340 11.42 -9.66 22.22
N PRO A 341 12.62 -9.26 21.74
CA PRO A 341 13.20 -9.82 20.52
C PRO A 341 13.40 -11.34 20.58
N GLY A 342 13.57 -11.94 19.40
CA GLY A 342 13.83 -13.35 19.17
C GLY A 342 12.62 -14.13 18.68
N ARG A 343 12.73 -15.45 18.74
CA ARG A 343 11.69 -16.38 18.29
C ARG A 343 10.51 -16.39 19.27
N ARG A 344 9.33 -15.97 18.79
CA ARG A 344 8.09 -15.82 19.58
C ARG A 344 6.95 -16.58 18.96
N THR A 345 6.08 -17.15 19.78
CA THR A 345 4.79 -17.69 19.32
C THR A 345 3.76 -16.56 19.38
N VAL A 346 3.27 -16.13 18.22
CA VAL A 346 2.26 -15.07 18.09
C VAL A 346 0.90 -15.70 17.82
N GLU A 347 -0.10 -15.33 18.61
CA GLU A 347 -1.47 -15.83 18.47
C GLU A 347 -2.48 -14.69 18.39
N LEU A 348 -3.44 -14.86 17.49
CA LEU A 348 -4.63 -14.02 17.40
C LEU A 348 -5.85 -14.85 17.75
N THR A 349 -6.58 -14.44 18.78
CA THR A 349 -7.73 -15.19 19.31
C THR A 349 -8.97 -14.32 19.45
N LYS A 350 -10.16 -14.90 19.28
CA LYS A 350 -11.44 -14.23 19.58
C LYS A 350 -12.24 -15.15 20.48
N GLY A 351 -12.25 -14.85 21.78
CA GLY A 351 -12.67 -15.83 22.78
C GLY A 351 -11.74 -17.04 22.75
N ASP A 352 -12.32 -18.24 22.57
CA ASP A 352 -11.58 -19.50 22.51
C ASP A 352 -11.09 -19.85 21.09
N ASP A 353 -11.60 -19.16 20.06
CA ASP A 353 -11.23 -19.42 18.67
C ASP A 353 -9.86 -18.81 18.34
N ILE A 354 -8.98 -19.61 17.72
CA ILE A 354 -7.66 -19.19 17.25
C ILE A 354 -7.73 -18.90 15.76
N LEU A 355 -7.48 -17.65 15.37
CA LEU A 355 -7.37 -17.25 13.97
C LEU A 355 -5.99 -17.57 13.40
N ILE A 356 -4.94 -17.25 14.16
CA ILE A 356 -3.54 -17.49 13.80
C ILE A 356 -2.80 -17.97 15.04
N ARG A 357 -1.90 -18.94 14.86
CA ARG A 357 -0.82 -19.28 15.78
C ARG A 357 0.43 -19.58 14.95
N GLU A 358 1.40 -18.67 14.98
CA GLU A 358 2.62 -18.78 14.18
C GLU A 358 3.86 -18.51 15.04
N VAL A 359 4.98 -19.15 14.67
CA VAL A 359 6.27 -18.90 15.31
C VAL A 359 7.06 -17.93 14.44
N VAL A 360 7.26 -16.72 14.94
CA VAL A 360 7.87 -15.61 14.21
C VAL A 360 9.21 -15.27 14.86
N ASP A 361 10.25 -15.02 14.05
CA ASP A 361 11.50 -14.46 14.55
C ASP A 361 11.43 -12.93 14.44
N ILE A 362 11.50 -12.26 15.59
CA ILE A 362 11.24 -10.82 15.70
C ILE A 362 12.54 -10.10 16.08
N SER A 363 12.99 -9.20 15.21
CA SER A 363 14.23 -8.43 15.42
C SER A 363 14.01 -7.25 16.38
N ALA A 364 15.06 -6.78 17.04
CA ALA A 364 14.98 -5.56 17.84
C ALA A 364 14.59 -4.35 16.96
N GLY A 365 13.70 -3.48 17.47
CA GLY A 365 13.16 -2.34 16.73
C GLY A 365 12.21 -2.69 15.59
N GLU A 366 11.92 -3.98 15.35
CA GLU A 366 11.01 -4.39 14.28
C GLU A 366 9.57 -4.00 14.60
N ARG A 367 8.91 -3.34 13.64
CA ARG A 367 7.47 -3.04 13.70
C ARG A 367 6.76 -4.00 12.76
N LEU A 368 6.15 -5.04 13.31
CA LEU A 368 5.51 -6.12 12.56
C LEU A 368 3.98 -5.94 12.54
N PRO A 369 3.39 -5.51 11.40
CA PRO A 369 1.94 -5.53 11.22
C PRO A 369 1.43 -6.97 11.20
N LEU A 370 0.42 -7.28 12.00
CA LEU A 370 -0.13 -8.63 12.14
C LEU A 370 -0.81 -9.14 10.86
N GLU A 371 -1.18 -8.23 9.96
CA GLU A 371 -1.65 -8.54 8.61
C GLU A 371 -0.62 -9.34 7.83
N ARG A 372 0.68 -9.17 8.10
CA ARG A 372 1.72 -10.00 7.47
C ARG A 372 1.57 -11.47 7.81
N LEU A 373 1.15 -11.79 9.03
CA LEU A 373 0.90 -13.17 9.44
C LEU A 373 -0.34 -13.74 8.74
N LEU A 374 -1.34 -12.90 8.48
CA LEU A 374 -2.52 -13.27 7.68
C LEU A 374 -2.18 -13.46 6.19
N THR A 375 -1.25 -12.68 5.62
CA THR A 375 -0.84 -12.82 4.22
C THR A 375 0.17 -13.94 3.99
N GLN A 376 1.04 -14.22 4.97
CA GLN A 376 1.97 -15.35 4.94
C GLN A 376 1.27 -16.71 5.02
N ALA A 377 -0.01 -16.72 5.40
CA ALA A 377 -0.88 -17.89 5.25
C ALA A 377 -1.20 -18.22 3.77
N PHE A 378 -0.93 -17.30 2.82
CA PHE A 378 -1.11 -17.56 1.38
C PHE A 378 0.22 -17.91 0.72
N PRO A 379 0.31 -19.07 0.04
CA PRO A 379 1.53 -19.49 -0.63
C PRO A 379 1.99 -18.51 -1.71
N HIS A 380 3.25 -18.05 -1.61
CA HIS A 380 3.90 -17.11 -2.54
C HIS A 380 4.66 -17.81 -3.68
N ARG A 381 4.62 -19.14 -3.73
CA ARG A 381 5.25 -19.94 -4.77
C ARG A 381 4.16 -20.69 -5.50
N SER A 382 4.26 -20.78 -6.81
CA SER A 382 3.40 -21.67 -7.58
C SER A 382 4.19 -22.49 -8.58
N LEU A 383 3.78 -23.75 -8.73
CA LEU A 383 4.28 -24.66 -9.75
C LEU A 383 3.12 -25.03 -10.67
N ALA A 384 3.23 -24.72 -11.95
CA ALA A 384 2.20 -24.98 -12.94
C ALA A 384 2.67 -25.98 -13.99
N LEU A 385 1.77 -26.89 -14.36
CA LEU A 385 1.89 -27.74 -15.54
C LEU A 385 0.99 -27.17 -16.63
N MET A 386 1.57 -26.90 -17.79
CA MET A 386 0.93 -26.16 -18.86
C MET A 386 1.12 -26.86 -20.21
N GLY A 387 0.11 -26.77 -21.06
CA GLY A 387 0.15 -27.22 -22.45
C GLY A 387 -0.02 -26.03 -23.38
N GLY A 388 0.63 -26.06 -24.54
CA GLY A 388 0.68 -24.91 -25.43
C GLY A 388 1.22 -25.19 -26.80
N MET A 389 1.57 -24.12 -27.50
CA MET A 389 2.11 -24.14 -28.86
C MET A 389 3.33 -23.21 -28.96
N PHE A 390 4.34 -23.68 -29.69
CA PHE A 390 5.48 -22.90 -30.17
C PHE A 390 5.32 -22.62 -31.66
N SER A 391 5.74 -21.43 -32.11
CA SER A 391 5.83 -21.12 -33.53
C SER A 391 6.83 -20.00 -33.82
N PHE A 392 7.38 -20.00 -35.03
CA PHE A 392 8.07 -18.82 -35.57
C PHE A 392 7.06 -17.77 -36.05
N VAL A 393 7.39 -16.49 -35.89
CA VAL A 393 6.51 -15.36 -36.24
C VAL A 393 6.43 -15.19 -37.77
N ASP A 394 7.53 -15.40 -38.48
CA ASP A 394 7.57 -15.30 -39.94
C ASP A 394 7.22 -16.64 -40.62
N ALA A 395 6.60 -16.56 -41.80
CA ALA A 395 6.15 -17.73 -42.54
C ALA A 395 7.30 -18.59 -43.08
N ARG A 396 8.44 -17.97 -43.39
CA ARG A 396 9.59 -18.66 -43.96
C ARG A 396 10.22 -19.60 -42.94
N SER A 397 10.49 -19.13 -41.73
CA SER A 397 10.99 -19.95 -40.63
C SER A 397 10.03 -21.05 -40.21
N ARG A 398 8.70 -20.83 -40.29
CA ARG A 398 7.73 -21.92 -40.08
C ARG A 398 7.84 -23.02 -41.14
N ASN A 399 8.19 -22.68 -42.37
CA ASN A 399 8.30 -23.63 -43.48
C ASN A 399 9.68 -24.29 -43.59
N GLU A 400 10.75 -23.56 -43.23
CA GLU A 400 12.15 -23.96 -43.40
C GLU A 400 12.82 -24.45 -42.09
N LEU A 401 12.36 -24.00 -40.92
CA LEU A 401 12.94 -24.35 -39.61
C LEU A 401 12.10 -25.37 -38.84
N LEU A 402 10.94 -24.94 -38.35
CA LEU A 402 10.03 -25.77 -37.58
C LEU A 402 8.60 -25.23 -37.71
N PRO A 403 7.67 -26.00 -38.29
CA PRO A 403 6.25 -25.68 -38.24
C PRO A 403 5.75 -25.60 -36.80
N ALA A 404 4.57 -25.01 -36.57
CA ALA A 404 4.01 -24.91 -35.23
C ALA A 404 3.99 -26.29 -34.52
N ALA A 405 4.47 -26.30 -33.28
CA ALA A 405 4.73 -27.49 -32.50
C ALA A 405 4.00 -27.39 -31.16
N PRO A 406 3.30 -28.45 -30.70
CA PRO A 406 2.76 -28.47 -29.36
C PRO A 406 3.91 -28.51 -28.35
N GLU A 407 3.76 -27.83 -27.21
CA GLU A 407 4.72 -27.85 -26.13
C GLU A 407 4.05 -28.20 -24.80
N LEU A 408 4.79 -28.91 -23.95
CA LEU A 408 4.49 -29.02 -22.53
C LEU A 408 5.48 -28.17 -21.76
N ALA A 409 5.00 -27.47 -20.74
CA ALA A 409 5.81 -26.59 -19.90
C ALA A 409 5.54 -26.83 -18.42
N VAL A 410 6.61 -26.75 -17.63
CA VAL A 410 6.54 -26.62 -16.17
C VAL A 410 7.02 -25.22 -15.82
N VAL A 411 6.22 -24.47 -15.07
CA VAL A 411 6.49 -23.07 -14.71
C VAL A 411 6.53 -22.93 -13.20
N LEU A 412 7.66 -22.47 -12.67
CA LEU A 412 7.82 -22.05 -11.28
C LEU A 412 7.72 -20.53 -11.20
N ARG A 413 6.80 -20.03 -10.38
CA ARG A 413 6.63 -18.60 -10.08
C ARG A 413 6.95 -18.36 -8.62
N LEU A 414 7.83 -17.41 -8.36
CA LEU A 414 8.13 -16.89 -7.03
C LEU A 414 7.60 -15.46 -6.97
N GLU A 415 6.45 -15.26 -6.33
CA GLU A 415 5.83 -13.95 -6.19
C GLU A 415 6.61 -13.06 -5.21
N GLU A 416 6.59 -11.74 -5.43
CA GLU A 416 7.17 -10.71 -4.55
C GLU A 416 8.68 -10.86 -4.32
N ARG A 417 9.37 -11.29 -5.37
CA ARG A 417 10.83 -11.44 -5.41
C ARG A 417 11.34 -10.87 -6.75
N PRO A 418 12.39 -10.03 -6.74
CA PRO A 418 13.18 -9.58 -5.59
C PRO A 418 12.56 -8.40 -4.83
N LEU A 419 11.52 -7.76 -5.37
CA LEU A 419 10.86 -6.59 -4.80
C LEU A 419 9.34 -6.83 -4.71
N PRO A 420 8.61 -6.02 -3.92
CA PRO A 420 7.16 -5.94 -4.02
C PRO A 420 6.73 -5.74 -5.48
N ASP A 421 5.65 -6.42 -5.88
CA ASP A 421 5.07 -6.42 -7.23
C ASP A 421 5.92 -7.03 -8.37
N LEU A 422 7.19 -7.38 -8.13
CA LEU A 422 7.98 -8.18 -9.06
C LEU A 422 7.90 -9.67 -8.71
N SER A 423 7.87 -10.52 -9.74
CA SER A 423 7.99 -11.97 -9.57
C SER A 423 9.25 -12.49 -10.25
N LEU A 424 9.83 -13.59 -9.76
CA LEU A 424 10.76 -14.39 -10.53
C LEU A 424 9.99 -15.55 -11.17
N LEU A 425 10.15 -15.71 -12.48
CA LEU A 425 9.51 -16.78 -13.23
C LEU A 425 10.58 -17.62 -13.91
N PHE A 426 10.53 -18.93 -13.68
CA PHE A 426 11.39 -19.92 -14.32
C PHE A 426 10.52 -20.95 -15.01
N ASP A 427 10.87 -21.33 -16.23
CA ASP A 427 10.14 -22.36 -16.95
C ASP A 427 11.05 -23.29 -17.74
N VAL A 428 10.56 -24.53 -17.87
CA VAL A 428 11.14 -25.55 -18.74
C VAL A 428 10.03 -25.98 -19.69
N SER A 429 10.22 -25.78 -20.99
CA SER A 429 9.29 -26.26 -22.01
C SER A 429 9.97 -27.19 -22.99
N GLY A 430 9.22 -28.08 -23.61
CA GLY A 430 9.77 -28.96 -24.63
C GLY A 430 8.73 -29.71 -25.42
N SER A 431 9.19 -30.27 -26.53
CA SER A 431 8.37 -31.07 -27.42
C SER A 431 9.21 -32.04 -28.24
N ARG A 432 8.59 -33.11 -28.70
CA ARG A 432 9.19 -34.05 -29.66
C ARG A 432 8.11 -34.54 -30.62
N GLY A 433 8.44 -34.66 -31.89
CA GLY A 433 7.49 -35.20 -32.85
C GLY A 433 8.03 -35.32 -34.27
N HIS A 434 7.11 -35.61 -35.19
CA HIS A 434 7.37 -35.69 -36.63
C HIS A 434 6.75 -34.48 -37.32
N ARG A 435 7.49 -33.89 -38.27
CA ARG A 435 7.06 -32.76 -39.09
C ARG A 435 7.64 -32.89 -40.50
N SER A 436 7.18 -32.05 -41.42
CA SER A 436 7.74 -31.96 -42.76
C SER A 436 8.06 -30.51 -43.12
N LEU A 437 9.24 -30.27 -43.68
CA LEU A 437 9.62 -28.97 -44.25
C LEU A 437 9.11 -28.86 -45.69
N GLN A 438 8.68 -27.68 -46.10
CA GLN A 438 8.24 -27.38 -47.47
C GLN A 438 9.35 -26.60 -48.18
N LEU A 439 10.13 -27.27 -49.04
CA LEU A 439 11.31 -26.67 -49.68
C LEU A 439 11.01 -26.09 -51.08
N THR A 440 9.86 -26.43 -51.67
CA THR A 440 9.34 -25.93 -52.97
C THR A 440 7.89 -26.39 -53.15
N PRO A 441 7.06 -25.76 -54.02
CA PRO A 441 5.69 -26.24 -54.26
C PRO A 441 5.70 -27.71 -54.71
N GLY A 442 5.12 -28.59 -53.89
CA GLY A 442 4.93 -30.01 -54.18
C GLY A 442 5.92 -30.99 -53.53
N ASN A 443 7.00 -30.52 -52.89
CA ASN A 443 8.01 -31.40 -52.26
C ASN A 443 8.14 -31.14 -50.76
N SER A 444 7.88 -32.17 -49.95
CA SER A 444 8.00 -32.12 -48.49
C SER A 444 9.06 -33.09 -47.97
N VAL A 445 9.91 -32.63 -47.05
CA VAL A 445 10.96 -33.45 -46.42
C VAL A 445 10.56 -33.77 -44.98
N PRO A 446 10.26 -35.04 -44.64
CA PRO A 446 9.92 -35.43 -43.27
C PRO A 446 11.16 -35.38 -42.36
N PHE A 447 10.95 -34.99 -41.12
CA PHE A 447 11.98 -34.96 -40.08
C PHE A 447 11.40 -35.21 -38.69
N ILE A 448 12.23 -35.77 -37.81
CA ILE A 448 11.96 -35.85 -36.38
C ILE A 448 12.59 -34.64 -35.72
N TYR A 449 11.88 -33.99 -34.81
CA TYR A 449 12.42 -32.89 -34.03
C TYR A 449 12.27 -33.11 -32.53
N THR A 450 13.17 -32.51 -31.78
CA THR A 450 13.10 -32.34 -30.33
C THR A 450 13.42 -30.88 -30.01
N SER A 451 12.53 -30.19 -29.33
CA SER A 451 12.78 -28.86 -28.76
C SER A 451 12.84 -28.93 -27.24
N LEU A 452 13.77 -28.18 -26.65
CA LEU A 452 13.86 -27.94 -25.21
C LEU A 452 14.18 -26.47 -24.99
N SER A 453 13.41 -25.79 -24.14
CA SER A 453 13.63 -24.41 -23.75
C SER A 453 13.71 -24.27 -22.24
N LEU A 454 14.61 -23.39 -21.79
CA LEU A 454 14.80 -23.00 -20.40
C LEU A 454 14.69 -21.48 -20.31
N GLY A 455 13.69 -20.98 -19.60
CA GLY A 455 13.35 -19.56 -19.49
C GLY A 455 13.54 -19.00 -18.08
N ALA A 456 13.95 -17.74 -18.01
CA ALA A 456 13.91 -16.91 -16.80
C ALA A 456 13.34 -15.52 -17.11
N ALA A 457 12.48 -14.99 -16.24
CA ALA A 457 11.85 -13.69 -16.41
C ALA A 457 11.63 -12.96 -15.08
N VAL A 458 11.51 -11.63 -15.16
CA VAL A 458 11.23 -10.75 -14.02
C VAL A 458 10.01 -9.87 -14.32
N PRO A 459 8.78 -10.43 -14.33
CA PRO A 459 7.59 -9.66 -14.64
C PRO A 459 7.12 -8.79 -13.47
N TYR A 460 6.58 -7.62 -13.80
CA TYR A 460 5.74 -6.84 -12.90
C TYR A 460 4.35 -7.47 -12.84
N THR A 461 3.74 -7.49 -11.66
CA THR A 461 2.46 -8.15 -11.39
C THR A 461 1.42 -7.15 -10.90
N TRP A 462 0.33 -7.01 -11.65
CA TRP A 462 -0.86 -6.25 -11.23
C TRP A 462 -1.89 -7.21 -10.62
N ARG A 463 -2.43 -6.87 -9.45
CA ARG A 463 -3.33 -7.75 -8.69
C ARG A 463 -4.71 -7.11 -8.49
N TRP A 464 -5.76 -7.86 -8.82
CA TRP A 464 -7.16 -7.52 -8.59
C TRP A 464 -7.88 -8.72 -7.96
N GLN A 465 -7.88 -8.78 -6.63
CA GLN A 465 -8.51 -9.87 -5.86
C GLN A 465 -8.04 -11.28 -6.28
N ARG A 466 -8.86 -12.01 -7.06
CA ARG A 466 -8.57 -13.36 -7.57
C ARG A 466 -7.84 -13.36 -8.91
N LEU A 467 -7.80 -12.24 -9.61
CA LEU A 467 -7.15 -12.09 -10.91
C LEU A 467 -5.80 -11.40 -10.75
N SER A 468 -4.77 -11.88 -11.44
CA SER A 468 -3.50 -11.18 -11.56
C SER A 468 -3.06 -11.15 -13.01
N LEU A 469 -2.55 -10.02 -13.46
CA LEU A 469 -1.87 -9.88 -14.74
C LEU A 469 -0.39 -9.70 -14.48
N TYR A 470 0.46 -10.22 -15.36
CA TYR A 470 1.89 -10.00 -15.25
C TYR A 470 2.52 -9.79 -16.61
N ALA A 471 3.56 -8.96 -16.68
CA ALA A 471 4.34 -8.76 -17.89
C ALA A 471 5.75 -8.27 -17.57
N GLY A 472 6.73 -8.66 -18.39
CA GLY A 472 8.09 -8.13 -18.25
C GLY A 472 9.15 -8.82 -19.10
N PRO A 473 10.42 -8.45 -18.89
CA PRO A 473 11.54 -8.97 -19.65
C PRO A 473 11.80 -10.45 -19.35
N ARG A 474 12.25 -11.15 -20.38
CA ARG A 474 12.56 -12.59 -20.36
C ARG A 474 13.83 -12.87 -21.14
N VAL A 475 14.58 -13.88 -20.69
CA VAL A 475 15.64 -14.52 -21.46
C VAL A 475 15.37 -16.02 -21.47
N ALA A 476 15.55 -16.67 -22.63
CA ALA A 476 15.42 -18.11 -22.71
C ALA A 476 16.51 -18.74 -23.59
N ALA A 477 16.99 -19.90 -23.18
CA ALA A 477 17.78 -20.79 -24.01
C ALA A 477 16.85 -21.73 -24.78
N LEU A 478 17.15 -21.99 -26.05
CA LEU A 478 16.43 -22.94 -26.90
C LEU A 478 17.43 -23.90 -27.53
N LEU A 479 17.22 -25.19 -27.31
CA LEU A 479 17.90 -26.29 -27.98
C LEU A 479 16.90 -26.96 -28.93
N LEU A 480 17.20 -26.95 -30.23
CA LEU A 480 16.42 -27.61 -31.27
C LEU A 480 17.28 -28.64 -31.98
N GLN A 481 16.88 -29.90 -31.91
CA GLN A 481 17.48 -31.00 -32.67
C GLN A 481 16.50 -31.44 -33.75
N ARG A 482 17.00 -31.67 -34.97
CA ARG A 482 16.23 -32.16 -36.12
C ARG A 482 16.99 -33.31 -36.77
N SER A 483 16.32 -34.40 -37.10
CA SER A 483 16.90 -35.56 -37.77
C SER A 483 16.12 -35.87 -39.04
N PHE A 484 16.84 -36.01 -40.15
CA PHE A 484 16.30 -36.23 -41.48
C PHE A 484 16.69 -37.63 -41.96
N GLN A 485 15.71 -38.40 -42.41
CA GLN A 485 15.89 -39.72 -43.01
C GLN A 485 15.10 -39.77 -44.31
N THR A 486 15.80 -39.54 -45.42
CA THR A 486 15.23 -39.60 -46.77
C THR A 486 16.16 -40.39 -47.68
N GLU A 487 15.64 -40.90 -48.80
CA GLU A 487 16.45 -41.62 -49.80
C GLU A 487 17.63 -40.79 -50.33
N ALA A 488 17.46 -39.46 -50.41
CA ALA A 488 18.47 -38.54 -50.94
C ALA A 488 19.41 -37.95 -49.86
N PHE A 489 19.04 -37.98 -48.58
CA PHE A 489 19.80 -37.35 -47.50
C PHE A 489 19.49 -37.99 -46.13
N THR A 490 20.54 -38.33 -45.39
CA THR A 490 20.47 -38.73 -43.98
C THR A 490 21.41 -37.84 -43.17
N GLY A 491 20.89 -37.16 -42.14
CA GLY A 491 21.68 -36.26 -41.32
C GLY A 491 20.90 -35.67 -40.14
N ALA A 492 21.63 -35.20 -39.14
CA ALA A 492 21.06 -34.52 -37.98
C ALA A 492 21.61 -33.09 -37.88
N GLN A 493 20.75 -32.19 -37.42
CA GLN A 493 21.07 -30.79 -37.18
C GLN A 493 20.74 -30.44 -35.74
N GLN A 494 21.65 -29.71 -35.09
CA GLN A 494 21.45 -29.18 -33.74
C GLN A 494 21.64 -27.67 -33.77
N TYR A 495 20.71 -26.96 -33.15
CA TYR A 495 20.71 -25.52 -33.02
C TYR A 495 20.53 -25.15 -31.55
N PHE A 496 21.40 -24.28 -31.05
CA PHE A 496 21.32 -23.72 -29.71
C PHE A 496 21.37 -22.21 -29.80
N THR A 497 20.52 -21.55 -29.02
CA THR A 497 20.48 -20.09 -28.94
C THR A 497 20.04 -19.64 -27.57
N VAL A 498 20.47 -18.44 -27.18
CA VAL A 498 19.94 -17.70 -26.03
C VAL A 498 19.34 -16.42 -26.58
N SER A 499 18.06 -16.20 -26.30
CA SER A 499 17.27 -15.14 -26.91
C SER A 499 16.70 -14.23 -25.84
N PRO A 500 16.77 -12.90 -26.00
CA PRO A 500 15.97 -11.97 -25.22
C PRO A 500 14.52 -11.94 -25.72
N GLY A 501 13.61 -11.51 -24.86
CA GLY A 501 12.21 -11.35 -25.20
C GLY A 501 11.38 -10.77 -24.07
N VAL A 502 10.07 -10.94 -24.21
CA VAL A 502 9.06 -10.51 -23.24
C VAL A 502 8.12 -11.66 -22.92
N VAL A 503 7.60 -11.66 -21.70
CA VAL A 503 6.55 -12.56 -21.25
C VAL A 503 5.37 -11.74 -20.74
N GLY A 504 4.17 -12.24 -20.96
CA GLY A 504 2.94 -11.72 -20.36
C GLY A 504 2.00 -12.87 -20.00
N GLY A 505 1.16 -12.67 -19.00
CA GLY A 505 0.21 -13.71 -18.62
C GLY A 505 -0.85 -13.27 -17.63
N VAL A 506 -1.76 -14.22 -17.39
CA VAL A 506 -2.93 -14.07 -16.53
C VAL A 506 -2.93 -15.21 -15.54
N VAL A 507 -3.18 -14.91 -14.27
CA VAL A 507 -3.39 -15.88 -13.20
C VAL A 507 -4.76 -15.68 -12.61
N TRP A 508 -5.56 -16.72 -12.60
CA TRP A 508 -6.86 -16.75 -11.93
C TRP A 508 -6.83 -17.72 -10.75
N ARG A 509 -6.89 -17.20 -9.53
CA ARG A 509 -6.86 -17.96 -8.29
C ARG A 509 -8.24 -18.55 -8.03
N LEU A 510 -8.34 -19.89 -8.07
CA LEU A 510 -9.58 -20.62 -7.81
C LEU A 510 -9.83 -20.74 -6.31
N ASN A 511 -8.76 -20.99 -5.54
CA ASN A 511 -8.74 -21.01 -4.08
C ASN A 511 -7.31 -20.70 -3.59
N GLU A 512 -7.01 -20.97 -2.32
CA GLU A 512 -5.71 -20.68 -1.71
C GLU A 512 -4.54 -21.49 -2.31
N ARG A 513 -4.82 -22.64 -2.92
CA ARG A 513 -3.82 -23.59 -3.42
C ARG A 513 -3.86 -23.81 -4.93
N LEU A 514 -4.97 -23.54 -5.60
CA LEU A 514 -5.15 -23.83 -7.02
C LEU A 514 -5.32 -22.54 -7.83
N GLU A 515 -4.59 -22.45 -8.94
CA GLU A 515 -4.68 -21.36 -9.91
C GLU A 515 -4.79 -21.88 -11.35
N LEU A 516 -5.51 -21.15 -12.18
CA LEU A 516 -5.43 -21.28 -13.64
C LEU A 516 -4.46 -20.22 -14.15
N THR A 517 -3.50 -20.64 -14.97
CA THR A 517 -2.50 -19.73 -15.55
C THR A 517 -2.53 -19.80 -17.06
N SER A 518 -2.40 -18.64 -17.69
CA SER A 518 -2.10 -18.50 -19.11
C SER A 518 -0.87 -17.62 -19.30
N GLN A 519 0.02 -17.99 -20.20
CA GLN A 519 1.29 -17.32 -20.47
C GLN A 519 1.55 -17.23 -21.96
N LEU A 520 1.95 -16.04 -22.41
CA LEU A 520 2.42 -15.76 -23.75
C LEU A 520 3.86 -15.23 -23.69
N GLN A 521 4.71 -15.68 -24.61
CA GLN A 521 6.07 -15.19 -24.77
C GLN A 521 6.33 -14.77 -26.20
N MET A 522 7.18 -13.75 -26.37
CA MET A 522 7.70 -13.33 -27.66
C MET A 522 9.20 -13.11 -27.52
N MET A 523 9.97 -13.80 -28.37
CA MET A 523 11.42 -13.90 -28.29
C MET A 523 12.03 -13.55 -29.65
N VAL A 524 13.24 -12.99 -29.63
CA VAL A 524 14.03 -12.69 -30.84
C VAL A 524 15.32 -13.48 -30.80
N THR A 525 15.57 -14.31 -31.81
CA THR A 525 16.80 -15.11 -31.94
C THR A 525 17.57 -14.75 -33.22
N TYR A 526 18.83 -15.17 -33.30
CA TYR A 526 19.63 -15.12 -34.52
C TYR A 526 19.89 -16.54 -35.03
N VAL A 527 19.45 -16.84 -36.24
CA VAL A 527 19.62 -18.16 -36.89
C VAL A 527 20.49 -18.00 -38.12
N VAL A 528 21.43 -18.92 -38.33
CA VAL A 528 22.18 -19.03 -39.59
C VAL A 528 21.53 -20.12 -40.44
N VAL A 529 20.99 -19.74 -41.58
CA VAL A 529 20.39 -20.65 -42.57
C VAL A 529 21.20 -20.53 -43.85
N ASP A 530 21.75 -21.63 -44.35
CA ASP A 530 22.58 -21.68 -45.57
C ASP A 530 23.73 -20.65 -45.59
N GLY A 531 24.39 -20.47 -44.45
CA GLY A 531 25.51 -19.53 -44.30
C GLY A 531 25.13 -18.05 -44.20
N ARG A 532 23.83 -17.71 -44.24
CA ARG A 532 23.33 -16.35 -44.03
C ARG A 532 22.66 -16.24 -42.66
N GLY A 533 23.17 -15.35 -41.82
CA GLY A 533 22.56 -15.07 -40.53
C GLY A 533 21.37 -14.11 -40.65
N GLN A 534 20.29 -14.41 -39.94
CA GLN A 534 19.07 -13.61 -39.92
C GLN A 534 18.46 -13.59 -38.51
N ALA A 535 17.92 -12.44 -38.12
CA ALA A 535 17.12 -12.33 -36.90
C ALA A 535 15.72 -12.90 -37.16
N VAL A 536 15.28 -13.80 -36.28
CA VAL A 536 14.01 -14.52 -36.39
C VAL A 536 13.25 -14.37 -35.07
N GLY A 537 11.98 -13.97 -35.16
CA GLY A 537 11.08 -13.95 -34.01
C GLY A 537 10.43 -15.31 -33.79
N PHE A 538 10.31 -15.74 -32.53
CA PHE A 538 9.46 -16.87 -32.17
C PHE A 538 8.53 -16.53 -31.01
N THR A 539 7.40 -17.21 -30.96
CA THR A 539 6.34 -17.01 -29.97
C THR A 539 5.91 -18.34 -29.39
N GLY A 540 5.50 -18.31 -28.13
CA GLY A 540 4.94 -19.46 -27.43
C GLY A 540 3.76 -19.04 -26.58
N GLY A 541 2.73 -19.88 -26.53
CA GLY A 541 1.57 -19.64 -25.68
C GLY A 541 1.19 -20.93 -24.95
N TRP A 542 1.08 -20.87 -23.62
CA TRP A 542 0.72 -22.00 -22.77
C TRP A 542 -0.42 -21.64 -21.84
N ALA A 543 -1.27 -22.61 -21.53
CA ALA A 543 -2.26 -22.50 -20.46
C ALA A 543 -2.30 -23.80 -19.64
N GLY A 544 -2.66 -23.69 -18.37
CA GLY A 544 -2.70 -24.85 -17.48
C GLY A 544 -3.09 -24.53 -16.06
N MET A 545 -2.81 -25.48 -15.18
CA MET A 545 -3.16 -25.41 -13.77
C MET A 545 -1.90 -25.35 -12.91
N GLY A 546 -1.92 -24.48 -11.91
CA GLY A 546 -0.87 -24.30 -10.92
C GLY A 546 -1.31 -24.71 -9.54
N TYR A 547 -0.35 -25.25 -8.78
CA TYR A 547 -0.47 -25.48 -7.35
C TYR A 547 0.40 -24.47 -6.60
N ARG A 548 -0.18 -23.81 -5.60
CA ARG A 548 0.49 -22.82 -4.75
C ARG A 548 0.91 -23.46 -3.43
N PHE A 549 2.17 -23.24 -3.01
CA PHE A 549 2.77 -23.81 -1.81
C PHE A 549 3.74 -22.87 -1.08
#